data_AF-I0X730-F1
#
_entry.id   AF-I0X730-F1
#
_cell.length_a   1.000
_cell.length_b   1.000
_cell.length_c   1.000
_cell.angle_alpha   90.00
_cell.angle_beta   90.00
_cell.angle_gamma   90.00
#
_symmetry.space_group_name_H-M   'P 1'
#
loop_
_entity.id
_entity.type
_entity.pdbx_description
1 polymer ?
#
loop_
_entity_poly.entity_id
_entity_poly.type
_entity_poly.pdbx_seq_one_letter_code
_entity_poly.pdbx_strand_id
1 'polypeptide(L)' 'MTNIELVLNMLAEVTATSISKQEKPEGFEENKKVAVRGGKVANSARENYEKETGLKAISSLNAKDKPALEIGNSTGGK' A
#
# COMPACT_ATOMS: atom_id res chain seq x y z
N MET A 1 -3.90 1.52 10.27
CA MET A 1 -3.27 2.04 9.04
C MET A 1 -2.11 2.92 9.45
N THR A 2 -0.91 2.39 9.28
CA THR A 2 0.38 3.03 9.56
C THR A 2 0.78 3.97 8.41
N ASN A 3 1.85 4.72 8.62
CA ASN A 3 2.41 5.61 7.59
C ASN A 3 2.82 4.83 6.32
N ILE A 4 3.40 3.63 6.47
CA ILE A 4 3.77 2.81 5.31
C ILE A 4 2.54 2.27 4.57
N GLU A 5 1.49 1.87 5.28
CA GLU A 5 0.22 1.44 4.66
C GLU A 5 -0.43 2.57 3.87
N LEU A 6 -0.39 3.81 4.39
CA LEU A 6 -0.87 4.99 3.70
C LEU A 6 -0.10 5.25 2.40
N VAL A 7 1.24 5.22 2.46
CA VAL A 7 2.10 5.45 1.28
C VAL A 7 1.89 4.38 0.22
N LEU A 8 1.78 3.11 0.61
CA LEU A 8 1.51 2.00 -0.32
C LEU A 8 0.13 2.14 -0.97
N ASN A 9 -0.89 2.56 -0.21
CA ASN A 9 -2.22 2.82 -0.76
C ASN A 9 -2.20 3.99 -1.76
N MET A 10 -1.53 5.10 -1.42
CA MET A 10 -1.38 6.23 -2.33
C MET A 10 -0.62 5.85 -3.61
N LEU A 11 0.42 5.02 -3.49
CA LEU A 11 1.15 4.51 -4.65
C LEU A 11 0.24 3.70 -5.58
N ALA A 12 -0.62 2.84 -5.04
CA ALA A 12 -1.59 2.09 -5.83
C ALA A 12 -2.57 3.02 -6.57
N GLU A 13 -3.10 4.02 -5.88
CA GLU A 13 -4.08 4.97 -6.41
C GLU A 13 -3.49 5.86 -7.51
N VAL A 14 -2.32 6.47 -7.27
CA VAL A 14 -1.64 7.33 -8.24
C VAL A 14 -1.25 6.53 -9.48
N THR A 15 -0.79 5.29 -9.30
CA THR A 15 -0.43 4.41 -10.41
C THR A 15 -1.66 4.02 -11.22
N ALA A 16 -2.73 3.53 -10.58
CA ALA A 16 -3.97 3.18 -11.27
C ALA A 16 -4.56 4.38 -12.02
N THR A 17 -4.53 5.57 -11.40
CA THR A 17 -4.99 6.83 -12.02
C THR A 17 -4.14 7.20 -13.23
N SER A 18 -2.82 7.07 -13.13
CA SER A 18 -1.91 7.37 -14.25
C SER A 18 -2.15 6.44 -15.44
N ILE A 19 -2.29 5.14 -15.18
CA ILE A 19 -2.63 4.15 -16.21
C ILE A 19 -4.02 4.45 -16.81
N SER A 20 -5.02 4.73 -15.98
CA SER A 20 -6.38 5.07 -16.43
C SER A 20 -6.39 6.29 -17.35
N LYS A 21 -5.64 7.35 -17.00
CA LYS A 21 -5.52 8.55 -17.84
C LYS A 21 -4.85 8.27 -19.19
N GLN A 22 -3.88 7.35 -19.22
CA GLN A 22 -3.14 7.00 -20.43
C GLN A 22 -3.97 6.10 -21.36
N GLU A 23 -4.61 5.08 -20.81
CA GLU A 23 -5.29 4.04 -21.60
C GLU A 23 -6.77 4.33 -21.84
N LYS A 24 -7.38 5.22 -21.03
CA LYS A 24 -8.80 5.58 -21.10
C LYS A 24 -9.72 4.34 -21.17
N PRO A 25 -9.62 3.42 -20.18
CA PRO A 25 -10.37 2.17 -20.19
C PRO A 25 -11.89 2.41 -20.19
N GLU A 26 -12.61 1.60 -20.94
CA GLU A 26 -14.07 1.68 -21.05
C GLU A 26 -14.75 0.51 -20.33
N GLY A 27 -15.83 0.82 -19.60
CA GLY A 27 -16.60 -0.19 -18.88
C GLY A 27 -15.86 -0.85 -17.72
N PHE A 28 -16.52 -1.82 -17.08
CA PHE A 28 -16.05 -2.39 -15.83
C PHE A 28 -14.78 -3.25 -15.97
N GLU A 29 -14.73 -4.12 -16.99
CA GLU A 29 -13.64 -5.09 -17.13
C GLU A 29 -12.28 -4.43 -17.41
N GLU A 30 -12.25 -3.37 -18.20
CA GLU A 30 -11.01 -2.63 -18.47
C GLU A 30 -10.56 -1.83 -17.25
N ASN A 31 -11.49 -1.16 -16.57
CA ASN A 31 -11.19 -0.45 -15.32
C ASN A 31 -10.69 -1.39 -14.23
N LYS A 32 -11.25 -2.61 -14.13
CA LYS A 32 -10.76 -3.66 -13.24
C LYS A 32 -9.32 -4.06 -13.55
N LYS A 33 -8.97 -4.23 -14.83
CA LYS A 33 -7.58 -4.52 -15.24
C LYS A 33 -6.62 -3.38 -14.89
N VAL A 34 -7.04 -2.13 -15.01
CA VAL A 34 -6.26 -0.96 -14.59
C VAL A 34 -6.04 -0.94 -13.07
N ALA A 35 -7.10 -1.14 -12.29
CA ALA A 35 -7.03 -1.19 -10.83
C ALA A 35 -6.07 -2.29 -10.33
N VAL A 36 -6.16 -3.50 -10.92
CA VAL A 36 -5.24 -4.61 -10.60
C VAL A 36 -3.79 -4.24 -10.91
N ARG A 37 -3.53 -3.57 -12.04
CA ARG A 37 -2.16 -3.14 -12.40
C ARG A 37 -1.61 -2.08 -11.46
N GLY A 38 -2.41 -1.08 -11.07
CA GLY A 38 -2.01 -0.10 -10.06
C GLY A 38 -1.70 -0.75 -8.70
N GLY A 39 -2.55 -1.67 -8.25
CA GLY A 39 -2.32 -2.44 -7.03
C GLY A 39 -1.07 -3.32 -7.09
N LYS A 40 -0.73 -3.90 -8.25
CA LYS A 40 0.49 -4.70 -8.43
C LYS A 40 1.76 -3.90 -8.16
N VAL A 41 1.82 -2.63 -8.60
CA VAL A 41 2.99 -1.77 -8.35
C VAL A 41 3.18 -1.52 -6.85
N ALA A 42 2.10 -1.22 -6.13
CA ALA A 42 2.15 -1.08 -4.68
C ALA A 42 2.53 -2.40 -3.97
N ASN A 43 2.04 -3.55 -4.47
CA ASN A 43 2.42 -4.84 -3.91
C ASN A 43 3.92 -5.14 -4.09
N SER A 44 4.51 -4.83 -5.25
CA SER A 44 5.96 -4.97 -5.44
C SER A 44 6.75 -4.07 -4.48
N ALA A 45 6.30 -2.83 -4.28
CA ALA A 45 6.92 -1.91 -3.32
C ALA A 45 6.81 -2.44 -1.88
N ARG A 46 5.65 -3.00 -1.51
CA ARG A 46 5.43 -3.67 -0.22
C ARG A 46 6.40 -4.83 -0.01
N GLU A 47 6.52 -5.72 -0.99
CA GLU A 47 7.40 -6.89 -0.92
C GLU A 47 8.86 -6.48 -0.75
N ASN A 48 9.31 -5.46 -1.49
CA ASN A 48 10.65 -4.91 -1.34
C ASN A 48 10.84 -4.29 0.05
N TYR A 49 9.90 -3.48 0.53
CA TYR A 49 9.98 -2.90 1.87
C TYR A 49 10.09 -3.98 2.96
N GLU A 50 9.23 -5.01 2.92
CA GLU A 50 9.26 -6.10 3.91
C GLU A 50 10.59 -6.86 3.87
N LYS A 51 11.15 -7.06 2.67
CA LYS A 51 12.44 -7.73 2.47
C LYS A 51 13.61 -6.92 3.04
N GLU A 52 13.65 -5.61 2.76
CA GLU A 52 14.76 -4.74 3.18
C GLU A 52 14.72 -4.41 4.68
N THR A 53 13.52 -4.31 5.26
CA THR A 53 13.37 -3.91 6.67
C THR A 53 13.19 -5.08 7.63
N GLY A 54 12.76 -6.25 7.14
CA GLY A 54 12.32 -7.37 7.98
C GLY A 54 11.00 -7.12 8.73
N LEU A 55 10.36 -5.97 8.52
CA LEU A 55 9.10 -5.59 9.17
C LEU A 55 7.91 -5.86 8.26
N LYS A 56 6.76 -6.18 8.85
CA LYS A 56 5.51 -6.27 8.09
C LYS A 56 4.99 -4.89 7.74
N ALA A 57 4.66 -4.68 6.46
CA ALA A 57 4.07 -3.42 6.02
C ALA A 57 2.63 -3.27 6.50
N ILE A 58 1.87 -4.38 6.53
CA ILE A 58 0.47 -4.38 6.94
C ILE A 58 0.39 -4.64 8.45
N SER A 59 -0.35 -3.79 9.15
CA SER A 59 -0.57 -3.88 10.59
C SER A 59 -2.00 -4.34 10.89
N SER A 60 -2.21 -5.03 12.02
CA SER A 60 -3.56 -5.25 12.55
C SER A 60 -4.13 -4.01 13.26
N LEU A 61 -3.43 -2.87 13.18
CA LEU A 61 -3.71 -1.68 13.96
C LEU A 61 -4.76 -0.81 13.30
N ASN A 62 -5.65 -0.27 14.11
CA ASN A 62 -6.70 0.65 13.68
C ASN A 62 -6.45 2.06 14.24
N ALA A 63 -7.11 3.06 13.66
CA ALA A 63 -6.85 4.47 13.92
C ALA A 63 -7.23 4.97 15.34
N LYS A 64 -7.77 4.11 16.21
CA LYS A 64 -8.13 4.50 17.59
C LYS A 64 -6.90 4.69 18.48
N ASP A 65 -5.79 4.04 18.14
CA ASP A 65 -4.53 4.11 18.89
C ASP A 65 -3.42 4.68 17.99
N LYS A 66 -3.30 6.01 17.98
CA LYS A 66 -2.37 6.73 17.08
C LYS A 66 -0.90 6.40 17.34
N PRO A 67 -0.40 6.36 18.60
CA PRO A 67 0.99 6.00 18.86
C PRO A 67 1.39 4.63 18.34
N ALA A 68 0.48 3.66 18.33
CA ALA A 68 0.75 2.32 17.82
C ALA A 68 1.03 2.31 16.29
N LEU A 69 0.57 3.32 15.54
CA LEU A 69 0.65 3.37 14.08
C LEU A 69 2.06 3.67 13.54
N GLU A 70 3.01 4.03 14.40
CA GLU A 70 4.41 4.25 14.03
C GLU A 70 5.15 2.90 13.95
N ILE A 71 5.66 2.57 12.76
CA ILE A 71 6.36 1.31 12.53
C ILE A 71 7.80 1.45 13.07
N GLY A 72 8.11 0.73 14.16
CA GLY A 72 9.46 0.73 14.75
C GLY A 72 9.55 0.46 16.26
N ASN A 73 8.44 0.52 17.01
CA ASN A 73 8.45 0.30 18.46
C ASN A 73 8.30 -1.18 18.89
N SER A 74 8.93 -2.09 18.15
CA SER A 74 9.19 -3.45 18.65
C SER A 74 10.60 -3.53 19.25
N THR A 75 10.85 -2.73 20.30
CA THR A 75 11.90 -3.07 21.27
C THR A 75 11.21 -3.60 22.52
N GLY A 76 11.55 -4.84 22.88
CA GLY A 76 10.92 -5.57 23.96
C GLY A 76 11.09 -4.92 25.32
N GLY A 77 10.05 -5.03 26.13
CA GLY A 77 10.12 -4.89 27.59
C GLY A 77 9.56 -6.15 28.22
N LYS A 78 10.46 -7.09 28.53
CA LYS A 78 10.40 -7.74 29.84
C LYS A 78 10.93 -6.75 30.86
#